data_AF-A0A1K0FB51-F1
#
_entry.id   AF-A0A1K0FB51-F1
#
_cell.length_a   1.000
_cell.length_b   1.000
_cell.length_c   1.000
_cell.angle_alpha   90.00
_cell.angle_beta   90.00
_cell.angle_gamma   90.00
#
_symmetry.space_group_name_H-M   'P 1'
#
loop_
_entity.id
_entity.type
_entity.pdbx_description
1 polymer ?
#
loop_
_entity_poly.entity_id
_entity_poly.type
_entity_poly.pdbx_seq_one_letter_code
_entity_poly.pdbx_strand_id
1 'polypeptide(L)'
;MDTGTLEDMARFLGDIPPGDANEIRARAAWPTAVVERHGRVSGFLMARVPPAFLVRMRFPSGYHEKLGQVQLLLNDARYLAARDLAVDDRFRLSLLRDTARTLEIFHRLGVVVGDLSPNNLCFSLGPRPRGFFIDCDGMRIHDRTVLPQLETQDWQTPGSGEPLGTTATDSYKFALLCIRLFAGDQSSRDPGVLLRAGTEIHGLAVRGLATDAGGRPSSAEWRTAFDAAVSGRTSVRAGRPHRPTVTAPRTTVRPPRTPQVTPAPPWRTRLAAAAGRYARRRLRTVRPRTAIRLALVVLLVTFGLPRLASIENWWDAAVSAFAADGAQSAAEQASGVARLLATSGRNRAQVVSAVQDVKDCARLSAAVAGLSEASAGRAAALERARNLQTDQLPSGAQLKTQLIGALAHSRAADVAYGKWAEARHNRGCSARTMRTADRDRGDAESREATAAKKRVAALWNPVATRHGHPTVTYLQI
;
A
#
# COMPACT_ATOMS: atom_id res chain seq x y z
N MET A 1 12.54 8.17 26.61
CA MET A 1 13.28 6.89 26.48
C MET A 1 13.66 6.47 27.87
N ASP A 2 13.18 5.32 28.32
CA ASP A 2 13.58 4.72 29.60
C ASP A 2 14.89 3.95 29.40
N THR A 3 15.97 4.50 29.95
CA THR A 3 17.32 3.94 29.81
C THR A 3 17.51 2.68 30.65
N GLY A 4 16.84 2.56 31.81
CA GLY A 4 16.92 1.38 32.66
C GLY A 4 16.25 0.18 31.99
N THR A 5 15.09 0.40 31.35
CA THR A 5 14.48 -0.64 30.53
C THR A 5 15.38 -1.04 29.36
N LEU A 6 16.06 -0.09 28.70
CA LEU A 6 16.98 -0.40 27.59
C LEU A 6 18.21 -1.21 28.03
N GLU A 7 18.77 -0.90 29.20
CA GLU A 7 19.85 -1.69 29.83
C GLU A 7 19.38 -3.12 30.16
N ASP A 8 18.15 -3.25 30.66
CA ASP A 8 17.55 -4.55 30.94
C ASP A 8 17.27 -5.34 29.66
N MET A 9 16.84 -4.69 28.57
CA MET A 9 16.72 -5.35 27.26
C MET A 9 18.07 -5.89 26.78
N ALA A 10 19.15 -5.11 26.94
CA ALA A 10 20.49 -5.53 26.53
C ALA A 10 21.02 -6.70 27.37
N ARG A 11 20.68 -6.76 28.66
CA ARG A 11 21.06 -7.87 29.56
C ARG A 11 20.16 -9.09 29.46
N PHE A 12 18.93 -8.93 28.98
CA PHE A 12 17.89 -9.96 28.94
C PHE A 12 18.38 -11.34 28.46
N LEU A 13 19.16 -11.40 27.37
CA LEU A 13 19.66 -12.68 26.84
C LEU A 13 20.72 -13.35 27.72
N GLY A 14 21.38 -12.63 28.61
CA GLY A 14 22.28 -13.17 29.62
C GLY A 14 21.54 -13.67 30.86
N ASP A 15 20.33 -13.17 31.11
CA ASP A 15 19.55 -13.46 32.31
C ASP A 15 18.59 -14.66 32.15
N ILE A 16 18.42 -15.16 30.92
CA ILE A 16 17.57 -16.33 30.59
C ILE A 16 18.40 -17.59 30.29
N PRO A 17 17.80 -18.80 30.33
CA PRO A 17 18.52 -20.03 30.02
C PRO A 17 19.24 -19.99 28.66
N PRO A 18 20.46 -20.55 28.52
CA PRO A 18 21.25 -20.45 27.29
C PRO A 18 20.54 -20.98 26.03
N GLY A 19 19.69 -22.00 26.17
CA GLY A 19 18.88 -22.53 25.07
C GLY A 19 17.89 -21.50 24.53
N ASP A 20 17.19 -20.80 25.42
CA ASP A 20 16.23 -19.75 25.07
C ASP A 20 16.94 -18.53 24.48
N ALA A 21 18.08 -18.12 25.06
CA ALA A 21 18.91 -17.05 24.52
C ALA A 21 19.37 -17.33 23.09
N ASN A 22 19.79 -18.57 22.79
CA ASN A 22 20.20 -18.97 21.45
C ASN A 22 19.03 -18.98 20.45
N GLU A 23 17.83 -19.39 20.88
CA GLU A 23 16.62 -19.32 20.04
C GLU A 23 16.28 -17.86 19.70
N ILE A 24 16.35 -16.93 20.66
CA ILE A 24 16.10 -15.50 20.38
C ILE A 24 17.15 -14.93 19.43
N ARG A 25 18.45 -15.20 19.65
CA ARG A 25 19.52 -14.73 18.75
C ARG A 25 19.33 -15.24 17.32
N ALA A 26 18.80 -16.44 17.15
CA ALA A 26 18.53 -17.01 15.84
C ALA A 26 17.27 -16.43 15.15
N ARG A 27 16.44 -15.67 15.88
CA ARG A 27 15.11 -15.22 15.46
C ARG A 27 14.89 -13.70 15.54
N ALA A 28 15.81 -12.95 16.13
CA ALA A 28 15.63 -11.51 16.32
C ALA A 28 16.94 -10.72 16.31
N ALA A 29 16.88 -9.51 15.75
CA ALA A 29 17.88 -8.47 15.93
C ALA A 29 17.75 -7.86 17.34
N TRP A 30 18.10 -8.64 18.37
CA TRP A 30 17.93 -8.19 19.76
C TRP A 30 18.95 -7.11 20.16
N PRO A 31 18.61 -6.14 21.03
CA PRO A 31 19.58 -5.25 21.66
C PRO A 31 20.63 -6.02 22.46
N THR A 32 21.91 -5.69 22.31
CA THR A 32 23.03 -6.47 22.87
C THR A 32 23.90 -5.67 23.84
N ALA A 33 23.94 -4.36 23.70
CA ALA A 33 24.71 -3.47 24.57
C ALA A 33 24.16 -2.05 24.49
N VAL A 34 24.32 -1.30 25.57
CA VAL A 34 24.07 0.14 25.59
C VAL A 34 25.39 0.88 25.34
N VAL A 35 25.33 2.00 24.61
CA VAL A 35 26.49 2.83 24.28
C VAL A 35 26.43 4.11 25.08
N GLU A 36 27.45 4.35 25.89
CA GLU A 36 27.55 5.55 26.72
C GLU A 36 28.53 6.57 26.17
N ARG A 37 28.22 7.85 26.38
CA ARG A 37 29.11 8.97 26.15
C ARG A 37 29.11 9.87 27.38
N HIS A 38 30.26 9.99 28.04
CA HIS A 38 30.43 10.74 29.29
C HIS A 38 29.47 10.27 30.41
N GLY A 39 29.34 8.95 30.59
CA GLY A 39 28.47 8.36 31.63
C GLY A 39 26.97 8.54 31.38
N ARG A 40 26.57 8.86 30.13
CA ARG A 40 25.17 8.97 29.72
C ARG A 40 24.89 8.06 28.54
N VAL A 41 23.80 7.30 28.62
CA VAL A 41 23.29 6.49 27.50
C VAL A 41 23.06 7.38 26.28
N SER A 42 23.74 7.04 25.19
CA SER A 42 23.77 7.79 23.93
C SER A 42 23.32 6.97 22.72
N GLY A 43 23.19 5.64 22.89
CA GLY A 43 22.71 4.71 21.88
C GLY A 43 22.74 3.28 22.39
N PHE A 44 22.55 2.32 21.49
CA PHE A 44 22.63 0.89 21.77
C PHE A 44 23.07 0.13 20.52
N LEU A 45 23.56 -1.09 20.70
CA LEU A 45 23.95 -2.00 19.63
C LEU A 45 22.88 -3.09 19.47
N MET A 46 22.56 -3.42 18.22
CA MET A 46 21.67 -4.54 17.88
C MET A 46 22.40 -5.56 17.01
N ALA A 47 21.97 -6.81 17.10
CA ALA A 47 22.45 -7.84 16.19
C ALA A 47 22.10 -7.48 14.73
N ARG A 48 23.09 -7.59 13.83
CA ARG A 48 22.87 -7.42 12.39
C ARG A 48 22.02 -8.58 11.87
N VAL A 49 21.09 -8.28 10.96
CA VAL A 49 20.31 -9.31 10.28
C VAL A 49 21.25 -10.29 9.55
N PRO A 50 21.12 -11.61 9.77
CA PRO A 50 21.96 -12.61 9.10
C PRO A 50 21.80 -12.60 7.57
N PRO A 51 22.85 -12.92 6.80
CA PRO A 51 22.79 -12.99 5.33
C PRO A 51 21.69 -13.92 4.78
N ALA A 52 21.28 -14.93 5.54
CA ALA A 52 20.19 -15.84 5.16
C ALA A 52 18.83 -15.16 4.96
N PHE A 53 18.65 -13.94 5.47
CA PHE A 53 17.44 -13.12 5.28
C PHE A 53 17.60 -12.05 4.20
N LEU A 54 18.73 -12.07 3.46
CA LEU A 54 18.87 -11.32 2.22
C LEU A 54 18.31 -12.19 1.09
N VAL A 55 17.36 -11.62 0.34
CA VAL A 55 16.71 -12.29 -0.78
C VAL A 55 17.20 -11.69 -2.08
N ARG A 56 17.60 -12.56 -2.99
CA ARG A 56 17.95 -12.19 -4.35
C ARG A 56 16.66 -12.04 -5.16
N MET A 57 16.43 -10.87 -5.72
CA MET A 57 15.22 -10.55 -6.47
C MET A 57 15.54 -10.03 -7.86
N ARG A 58 14.66 -10.30 -8.81
CA ARG A 58 14.73 -9.79 -10.18
C ARG A 58 14.16 -8.37 -10.29
N PHE A 59 14.90 -7.49 -10.94
CA PHE A 59 14.49 -6.13 -11.32
C PHE A 59 14.77 -5.91 -12.82
N PRO A 60 14.23 -4.85 -13.44
CA PRO A 60 14.57 -4.49 -14.83
C PRO A 60 16.09 -4.30 -15.06
N SER A 61 16.83 -3.91 -14.02
CA SER A 61 18.28 -3.72 -14.03
C SER A 61 19.09 -4.99 -13.71
N GLY A 62 18.46 -6.16 -13.57
CA GLY A 62 19.10 -7.41 -13.19
C GLY A 62 18.74 -7.88 -11.78
N TYR A 63 19.54 -8.78 -11.22
CA TYR A 63 19.31 -9.32 -9.88
C TYR A 63 19.98 -8.46 -8.81
N HIS A 64 19.25 -8.18 -7.74
CA HIS A 64 19.75 -7.42 -6.58
C HIS A 64 19.39 -8.14 -5.30
N GLU A 65 20.29 -8.10 -4.33
CA GLU A 65 20.01 -8.55 -2.97
C GLU A 65 19.29 -7.44 -2.20
N LYS A 66 18.22 -7.82 -1.51
CA LYS A 66 17.45 -6.93 -0.63
C LYS A 66 17.18 -7.66 0.68
N LEU A 67 16.95 -6.89 1.73
CA LEU A 67 16.40 -7.46 2.96
C LEU A 67 15.03 -8.07 2.66
N GLY A 68 14.86 -9.35 2.98
CA GLY A 68 13.63 -10.11 2.76
C GLY A 68 12.54 -9.72 3.72
N GLN A 69 12.07 -8.48 3.70
CA GLN A 69 10.95 -8.06 4.57
C GLN A 69 9.66 -8.71 4.10
N VAL A 70 8.83 -9.19 5.03
CA VAL A 70 7.57 -9.89 4.72
C VAL A 70 6.59 -9.02 3.94
N GLN A 71 6.72 -7.68 3.97
CA GLN A 71 5.94 -6.78 3.11
C GLN A 71 6.06 -7.11 1.61
N LEU A 72 7.18 -7.71 1.18
CA LEU A 72 7.38 -8.16 -0.20
C LEU A 72 6.44 -9.31 -0.56
N LEU A 73 6.10 -10.16 0.43
CA LEU A 73 5.22 -11.32 0.27
C LEU A 73 3.73 -10.96 0.31
N LEU A 74 3.40 -9.75 0.79
CA LEU A 74 2.03 -9.22 0.83
C LEU A 74 1.65 -8.55 -0.51
N ASN A 75 2.06 -9.14 -1.62
CA ASN A 75 1.73 -8.70 -2.97
C ASN A 75 1.22 -9.88 -3.79
N ASP A 76 0.53 -9.59 -4.89
CA ASP A 76 -0.10 -10.61 -5.71
C ASP A 76 0.92 -11.57 -6.37
N ALA A 77 0.41 -12.68 -6.89
CA ALA A 77 1.23 -13.68 -7.56
C ALA A 77 2.00 -13.13 -8.78
N ARG A 78 1.51 -12.07 -9.44
CA ARG A 78 2.18 -11.45 -10.59
C ARG A 78 3.42 -10.70 -10.14
N TYR A 79 3.32 -9.94 -9.04
CA TYR A 79 4.47 -9.29 -8.43
C TYR A 79 5.51 -10.32 -8.02
N LEU A 80 5.11 -11.37 -7.28
CA LEU A 80 6.05 -12.38 -6.79
C LEU A 80 6.78 -13.07 -7.95
N ALA A 81 6.07 -13.47 -9.01
CA ALA A 81 6.68 -14.02 -10.22
C ALA A 81 7.59 -13.01 -10.96
N ALA A 82 7.19 -11.73 -11.02
CA ALA A 82 8.03 -10.69 -11.61
C ALA A 82 9.35 -10.49 -10.86
N ARG A 83 9.36 -10.74 -9.54
CA ARG A 83 10.54 -10.62 -8.67
C ARG A 83 11.31 -11.92 -8.49
N ASP A 84 10.87 -13.01 -9.12
CA ASP A 84 11.46 -14.34 -8.98
C ASP A 84 11.41 -14.86 -7.54
N LEU A 85 10.32 -14.53 -6.83
CA LEU A 85 10.03 -15.01 -5.48
C LEU A 85 9.09 -16.22 -5.57
N ALA A 86 9.65 -17.42 -5.41
CA ALA A 86 8.89 -18.67 -5.39
C ALA A 86 8.15 -18.86 -4.05
N VAL A 87 6.86 -18.53 -4.03
CA VAL A 87 6.04 -18.51 -2.82
C VAL A 87 4.73 -19.26 -3.08
N ASP A 88 4.69 -20.52 -2.64
CA ASP A 88 3.48 -21.35 -2.61
C ASP A 88 2.86 -21.39 -1.21
N ASP A 89 1.72 -22.06 -1.07
CA ASP A 89 1.02 -22.15 0.22
C ASP A 89 1.81 -22.97 1.24
N ARG A 90 2.62 -23.93 0.80
CA ARG A 90 3.50 -24.69 1.69
C ARG A 90 4.58 -23.78 2.30
N PHE A 91 5.15 -22.88 1.51
CA PHE A 91 6.05 -21.84 1.98
C PHE A 91 5.34 -20.92 2.98
N ARG A 92 4.14 -20.41 2.62
CA ARG A 92 3.35 -19.53 3.51
C ARG A 92 3.10 -20.18 4.86
N LEU A 93 2.61 -21.42 4.87
CA LEU A 93 2.37 -22.18 6.09
C LEU A 93 3.64 -22.43 6.89
N SER A 94 4.75 -22.78 6.23
CA SER A 94 6.01 -23.05 6.90
C SER A 94 6.61 -21.80 7.54
N LEU A 95 6.49 -20.64 6.88
CA LEU A 95 6.92 -19.35 7.42
C LEU A 95 6.03 -18.93 8.60
N LEU A 96 4.70 -19.01 8.45
CA LEU A 96 3.76 -18.68 9.53
C LEU A 96 3.94 -19.59 10.74
N ARG A 97 4.22 -20.89 10.54
CA ARG A 97 4.57 -21.81 11.63
C ARG A 97 5.82 -21.35 12.38
N ASP A 98 6.89 -20.98 11.67
CA ASP A 98 8.13 -20.51 12.31
C ASP A 98 7.93 -19.18 13.06
N THR A 99 7.13 -18.27 12.49
CA THR A 99 6.73 -17.03 13.17
C THR A 99 5.89 -17.30 14.41
N ALA A 100 4.89 -18.19 14.34
CA ALA A 100 4.07 -18.59 15.49
C ALA A 100 4.93 -19.19 16.61
N ARG A 101 5.89 -20.06 16.27
CA ARG A 101 6.87 -20.60 17.24
C ARG A 101 7.70 -19.50 17.89
N THR A 102 8.08 -18.48 17.12
CA THR A 102 8.87 -17.36 17.64
C THR A 102 8.05 -16.52 18.62
N LEU A 103 6.79 -16.20 18.28
CA LEU A 103 5.88 -15.48 19.18
C LEU A 103 5.59 -16.29 20.45
N GLU A 104 5.42 -17.60 20.34
CA GLU A 104 5.26 -18.50 21.51
C GLU A 104 6.46 -18.41 22.46
N ILE A 105 7.69 -18.40 21.93
CA ILE A 105 8.92 -18.24 22.73
C ILE A 105 8.94 -16.87 23.41
N PHE A 106 8.66 -15.80 22.66
CA PHE A 106 8.61 -14.44 23.21
C PHE A 106 7.58 -14.32 24.32
N HIS A 107 6.34 -14.72 24.09
CA HIS A 107 5.26 -14.61 25.06
C HIS A 107 5.54 -15.44 26.32
N ARG A 108 6.12 -16.65 26.19
CA ARG A 108 6.54 -17.48 27.32
C ARG A 108 7.63 -16.80 28.17
N LEU A 109 8.52 -16.05 27.53
CA LEU A 109 9.60 -15.31 28.19
C LEU A 109 9.20 -13.90 28.62
N GLY A 110 7.90 -13.57 28.59
CA GLY A 110 7.40 -12.26 29.00
C GLY A 110 7.74 -11.12 28.04
N VAL A 111 8.06 -11.44 26.79
CA VAL A 111 8.33 -10.48 25.71
C VAL A 111 7.09 -10.37 24.82
N VAL A 112 6.63 -9.14 24.57
CA VAL A 112 5.56 -8.85 23.60
C VAL A 112 6.11 -8.01 22.46
N VAL A 113 5.80 -8.39 21.22
CA VAL A 113 6.33 -7.70 20.04
C VAL A 113 5.78 -6.28 19.95
N GLY A 114 4.48 -6.11 20.17
CA GLY A 114 3.82 -4.82 20.15
C GLY A 114 3.62 -4.29 18.74
N ASP A 115 4.68 -4.02 17.98
CA ASP A 115 4.57 -3.59 16.59
C ASP A 115 4.78 -4.76 15.60
N LEU A 116 3.95 -5.80 15.71
CA LEU A 116 3.96 -6.93 14.78
C LEU A 116 3.41 -6.47 13.42
N SER A 117 4.32 -6.27 12.47
CA SER A 117 4.03 -5.78 11.13
C SER A 117 4.95 -6.42 10.09
N PRO A 118 4.66 -6.29 8.78
CA PRO A 118 5.40 -6.97 7.73
C PRO A 118 6.72 -6.27 7.41
N ASN A 119 6.95 -5.08 7.96
CA ASN A 119 8.22 -4.35 7.87
C ASN A 119 9.19 -4.80 8.97
N ASN A 120 8.67 -5.20 10.13
CA ASN A 120 9.47 -5.61 11.30
C ASN A 120 9.77 -7.11 11.33
N LEU A 121 9.39 -7.84 10.27
CA LEU A 121 9.64 -9.26 10.11
C LEU A 121 10.31 -9.53 8.77
N CYS A 122 11.46 -10.18 8.81
CA CYS A 122 12.16 -10.70 7.65
C CYS A 122 11.86 -12.19 7.44
N PHE A 123 11.96 -12.66 6.21
CA PHE A 123 11.86 -14.06 5.82
C PHE A 123 13.13 -14.52 5.12
N SER A 124 13.47 -15.80 5.28
CA SER A 124 14.48 -16.48 4.47
C SER A 124 13.82 -17.29 3.35
N LEU A 125 14.51 -17.41 2.21
CA LEU A 125 14.14 -18.34 1.15
C LEU A 125 14.81 -19.70 1.38
N GLY A 126 14.14 -20.78 0.97
CA GLY A 126 14.67 -22.14 1.07
C GLY A 126 13.60 -23.17 1.45
N PRO A 127 13.97 -24.45 1.58
CA PRO A 127 13.03 -25.53 1.89
C PRO A 127 12.44 -25.44 3.31
N ARG A 128 13.07 -24.64 4.18
CA ARG A 128 12.61 -24.35 5.54
C ARG A 128 12.69 -22.84 5.76
N PRO A 129 11.70 -22.06 5.29
CA PRO A 129 11.70 -20.62 5.50
C PRO A 129 11.65 -20.30 6.99
N ARG A 130 12.36 -19.25 7.38
CA ARG A 130 12.47 -18.76 8.75
C ARG A 130 11.99 -17.31 8.83
N GLY A 131 11.39 -16.94 9.96
CA GLY A 131 11.11 -15.56 10.33
C GLY A 131 12.26 -14.98 11.14
N PHE A 132 12.56 -13.69 10.96
CA PHE A 132 13.52 -12.96 11.79
C PHE A 132 13.01 -11.55 12.10
N PHE A 133 12.76 -11.29 13.37
CA PHE A 133 12.29 -10.00 13.85
C PHE A 133 13.39 -8.96 13.80
N ILE A 134 13.04 -7.76 13.35
CA ILE A 134 13.88 -6.57 13.43
C ILE A 134 13.12 -5.50 14.21
N ASP A 135 13.77 -4.37 14.49
CA ASP A 135 13.16 -3.29 15.29
C ASP A 135 12.71 -3.77 16.68
N CYS A 136 13.54 -4.63 17.30
CA CYS A 136 13.20 -5.32 18.55
C CYS A 136 13.34 -4.43 19.80
N ASP A 137 13.90 -3.22 19.67
CA ASP A 137 14.04 -2.24 20.75
C ASP A 137 12.72 -1.57 21.16
N GLY A 138 11.67 -1.69 20.31
CA GLY A 138 10.30 -1.29 20.65
C GLY A 138 9.50 -2.36 21.40
N MET A 139 10.04 -3.57 21.56
CA MET A 139 9.32 -4.69 22.21
C MET A 139 9.18 -4.45 23.71
N ARG A 140 8.09 -4.98 24.29
CA ARG A 140 7.80 -4.89 25.72
C ARG A 140 8.40 -6.10 26.44
N ILE A 141 9.15 -5.89 27.54
CA ILE A 141 9.70 -6.97 28.37
C ILE A 141 9.15 -6.85 29.78
N HIS A 142 8.49 -7.90 30.27
CA HIS A 142 7.90 -7.94 31.62
C HIS A 142 7.07 -6.66 31.92
N ASP A 143 6.22 -6.30 30.96
CA ASP A 143 5.36 -5.11 30.97
C ASP A 143 6.05 -3.74 30.96
N ARG A 144 7.38 -3.69 30.77
CA ARG A 144 8.16 -2.46 30.63
C ARG A 144 8.53 -2.18 29.18
N THR A 145 8.64 -0.90 28.84
CA THR A 145 8.91 -0.43 27.47
C THR A 145 9.95 0.70 27.45
N VAL A 146 10.85 0.68 26.47
CA VAL A 146 11.87 1.74 26.30
C VAL A 146 11.24 3.04 25.81
N LEU A 147 10.27 2.93 24.91
CA LEU A 147 9.50 4.04 24.35
C LEU A 147 7.99 3.73 24.46
N PRO A 148 7.10 4.74 24.43
CA PRO A 148 5.67 4.48 24.34
C PRO A 148 5.36 3.52 23.18
N GLN A 149 4.50 2.53 23.45
CA GLN A 149 4.12 1.53 22.45
C GLN A 149 3.42 2.21 21.27
N LEU A 150 3.82 1.82 20.06
CA LEU A 150 3.27 2.30 18.80
C LEU A 150 2.79 1.11 17.97
N GLU A 151 1.90 1.37 17.02
CA GLU A 151 1.45 0.37 16.06
C GLU A 151 1.63 0.89 14.64
N THR A 152 2.07 0.01 13.76
CA THR A 152 2.05 0.23 12.32
C THR A 152 0.63 0.54 11.85
N GLN A 153 0.50 1.55 10.98
CA GLN A 153 -0.80 1.93 10.45
C GLN A 153 -1.43 0.79 9.65
N ASP A 154 -2.75 0.60 9.81
CA ASP A 154 -3.53 -0.50 9.22
C ASP A 154 -3.19 -1.88 9.81
N TRP A 155 -2.58 -1.90 11.00
CA TRP A 155 -2.38 -3.08 11.85
C TRP A 155 -3.00 -2.91 13.24
N GLN A 156 -3.76 -1.84 13.46
CA GLN A 156 -4.41 -1.56 14.74
C GLN A 156 -5.54 -2.54 15.04
N THR A 157 -5.70 -2.88 16.32
CA THR A 157 -6.83 -3.69 16.78
C THR A 157 -8.15 -2.89 16.70
N PRO A 158 -9.30 -3.57 16.55
CA PRO A 158 -10.59 -2.91 16.38
C PRO A 158 -11.23 -2.43 17.70
N GLY A 159 -10.70 -2.86 18.85
CA GLY A 159 -11.23 -2.51 20.16
C GLY A 159 -10.87 -1.08 20.57
N SER A 160 -11.85 -0.24 20.85
CA SER A 160 -11.60 1.10 21.37
C SER A 160 -10.96 1.02 22.77
N GLY A 161 -9.73 1.53 22.90
CA GLY A 161 -9.04 1.59 24.19
C GLY A 161 -8.37 0.28 24.63
N GLU A 162 -8.22 -0.69 23.73
CA GLU A 162 -7.40 -1.87 24.00
C GLU A 162 -5.94 -1.45 24.30
N PRO A 163 -5.31 -1.93 25.38
CA PRO A 163 -3.93 -1.58 25.69
C PRO A 163 -2.96 -2.08 24.61
N LEU A 164 -2.07 -1.20 24.17
CA LEU A 164 -1.02 -1.53 23.20
C LEU A 164 0.05 -2.44 23.80
N GLY A 165 0.68 -3.24 22.95
CA GLY A 165 1.81 -4.07 23.35
C GLY A 165 1.42 -5.23 24.25
N THR A 166 0.23 -5.82 24.07
CA THR A 166 -0.23 -7.02 24.80
C THR A 166 -0.17 -8.28 23.93
N THR A 167 -0.12 -9.46 24.55
CA THR A 167 -0.18 -10.74 23.85
C THR A 167 -1.46 -10.87 22.99
N ALA A 168 -2.57 -10.28 23.43
CA ALA A 168 -3.82 -10.24 22.67
C ALA A 168 -3.72 -9.33 21.42
N THR A 169 -3.01 -8.20 21.51
CA THR A 169 -2.74 -7.35 20.33
C THR A 169 -1.78 -8.03 19.34
N ASP A 170 -0.77 -8.76 19.83
CA ASP A 170 0.09 -9.59 18.98
C ASP A 170 -0.71 -10.70 18.28
N SER A 171 -1.63 -11.34 19.01
CA SER A 171 -2.49 -12.41 18.47
C SER A 171 -3.40 -11.88 17.35
N TYR A 172 -3.97 -10.69 17.51
CA TYR A 172 -4.74 -10.01 16.46
C TYR A 172 -3.87 -9.75 15.22
N LYS A 173 -2.70 -9.13 15.41
CA LYS A 173 -1.78 -8.79 14.33
C LYS A 173 -1.26 -10.04 13.62
N PHE A 174 -1.06 -11.12 14.35
CA PHE A 174 -0.65 -12.38 13.76
C PHE A 174 -1.74 -13.00 12.89
N ALA A 175 -3.02 -12.94 13.30
CA ALA A 175 -4.14 -13.33 12.45
C ALA A 175 -4.21 -12.47 11.18
N LEU A 176 -4.02 -11.15 11.31
CA LEU A 176 -3.98 -10.23 10.18
C LEU A 176 -2.82 -10.53 9.22
N LEU A 177 -1.65 -10.88 9.75
CA LEU A 177 -0.50 -11.33 8.96
C LEU A 177 -0.82 -12.60 8.16
N CYS A 178 -1.46 -13.59 8.81
CA CYS A 178 -1.87 -14.83 8.15
C CYS A 178 -2.80 -14.55 6.96
N ILE A 179 -3.82 -13.69 7.18
CA ILE A 179 -4.79 -13.29 6.16
C ILE A 179 -4.08 -12.61 4.99
N ARG A 180 -3.27 -11.58 5.27
CA ARG A 180 -2.61 -10.78 4.24
C ARG A 180 -1.61 -11.59 3.42
N LEU A 181 -0.89 -12.51 4.06
CA LEU A 181 0.07 -13.38 3.39
C LEU A 181 -0.62 -14.35 2.41
N PHE A 182 -1.80 -14.88 2.78
CA PHE A 182 -2.61 -15.73 1.90
C PHE A 182 -3.38 -14.94 0.84
N ALA A 183 -3.80 -13.73 1.14
CA ALA A 183 -4.43 -12.84 0.17
C ALA A 183 -3.43 -12.35 -0.89
N GLY A 184 -2.15 -12.19 -0.53
CA GLY A 184 -1.20 -11.47 -1.36
C GLY A 184 -1.57 -9.99 -1.45
N ASP A 185 -2.09 -9.43 -0.36
CA ASP A 185 -2.62 -8.06 -0.31
C ASP A 185 -2.24 -7.39 1.01
N GLN A 186 -1.79 -6.14 0.95
CA GLN A 186 -1.28 -5.43 2.13
C GLN A 186 -2.35 -4.96 3.09
N SER A 187 -3.63 -4.94 2.68
CA SER A 187 -4.73 -4.33 3.40
C SER A 187 -5.84 -5.31 3.80
N SER A 188 -5.88 -6.49 3.18
CA SER A 188 -6.96 -7.47 3.34
C SER A 188 -7.20 -7.82 4.81
N ARG A 189 -8.48 -7.97 5.13
CA ARG A 189 -9.01 -8.41 6.43
C ARG A 189 -10.00 -9.57 6.26
N ASP A 190 -10.10 -10.14 5.06
CA ASP A 190 -11.04 -11.22 4.77
C ASP A 190 -10.44 -12.57 5.22
N PRO A 191 -10.93 -13.18 6.33
CA PRO A 191 -10.43 -14.48 6.77
C PRO A 191 -10.73 -15.60 5.77
N GLY A 192 -11.70 -15.42 4.86
CA GLY A 192 -12.09 -16.43 3.87
C GLY A 192 -10.94 -16.90 2.98
N VAL A 193 -9.92 -16.07 2.76
CA VAL A 193 -8.70 -16.45 2.01
C VAL A 193 -7.95 -17.62 2.64
N LEU A 194 -8.10 -17.84 3.95
CA LEU A 194 -7.47 -18.92 4.70
C LEU A 194 -8.24 -20.25 4.64
N LEU A 195 -9.45 -20.29 4.04
CA LEU A 195 -10.12 -21.58 3.76
C LEU A 195 -9.25 -22.49 2.89
N ARG A 196 -8.40 -21.91 2.04
CA ARG A 196 -7.40 -22.64 1.24
C ARG A 196 -6.37 -23.39 2.09
N ALA A 197 -6.13 -22.94 3.32
CA ALA A 197 -5.25 -23.59 4.29
C ALA A 197 -5.98 -24.62 5.17
N GLY A 198 -7.31 -24.64 5.16
CA GLY A 198 -8.15 -25.53 5.96
C GLY A 198 -9.11 -24.79 6.89
N THR A 199 -10.20 -25.47 7.27
CA THR A 199 -11.28 -24.90 8.09
C THR A 199 -10.83 -24.52 9.50
N GLU A 200 -9.89 -25.27 10.07
CA GLU A 200 -9.29 -24.99 11.38
C GLU A 200 -8.53 -23.66 11.38
N ILE A 201 -7.63 -23.46 10.41
CA ILE A 201 -6.85 -22.22 10.24
C ILE A 201 -7.77 -21.03 9.96
N HIS A 202 -8.81 -21.23 9.14
CA HIS A 202 -9.85 -20.22 8.93
C HIS A 202 -10.56 -19.85 10.25
N GLY A 203 -10.94 -20.83 11.07
CA GLY A 203 -11.58 -20.60 12.37
C GLY A 203 -10.70 -19.78 13.32
N LEU A 204 -9.39 -20.06 13.36
CA LEU A 204 -8.42 -19.26 14.11
C LEU A 204 -8.37 -17.80 13.61
N ALA A 205 -8.41 -17.58 12.30
CA ALA A 205 -8.40 -16.24 11.72
C ALA A 205 -9.63 -15.42 12.13
N VAL A 206 -10.82 -16.04 12.09
CA VAL A 206 -12.07 -15.40 12.51
C VAL A 206 -12.00 -15.00 13.99
N ARG A 207 -11.57 -15.90 14.88
CA ARG A 207 -11.39 -15.57 16.30
C ARG A 207 -10.32 -14.51 16.52
N GLY A 208 -9.23 -14.56 15.76
CA GLY A 208 -8.13 -13.60 15.87
C GLY A 208 -8.50 -12.18 15.51
N LEU A 209 -9.47 -11.98 14.60
CA LEU A 209 -9.98 -10.66 14.25
C LEU A 209 -11.11 -10.15 15.16
N ALA A 210 -11.51 -10.92 16.18
CA ALA A 210 -12.58 -10.52 17.09
C ALA A 210 -12.22 -9.26 17.90
N THR A 211 -13.24 -8.46 18.19
CA THR A 211 -13.12 -7.28 19.07
C THR A 211 -12.80 -7.67 20.51
N ASP A 212 -13.34 -8.80 20.97
CA ASP A 212 -12.96 -9.39 22.24
C ASP A 212 -11.51 -9.88 22.21
N ALA A 213 -10.68 -9.33 23.08
CA ALA A 213 -9.27 -9.68 23.21
C ALA A 213 -9.06 -11.05 23.87
N GLY A 214 -9.98 -11.45 24.78
CA GLY A 214 -9.84 -12.68 25.56
C GLY A 214 -10.03 -13.96 24.74
N GLY A 215 -10.85 -13.92 23.69
CA GLY A 215 -11.11 -15.06 22.80
C GLY A 215 -10.12 -15.24 21.64
N ARG A 216 -9.10 -14.37 21.50
CA ARG A 216 -8.15 -14.46 20.39
C ARG A 216 -7.21 -15.67 20.59
N PRO A 217 -6.95 -16.46 19.53
CA PRO A 217 -6.13 -17.66 19.63
C PRO A 217 -4.67 -17.34 19.91
N SER A 218 -4.07 -18.15 20.77
CA SER A 218 -2.64 -18.08 21.09
C SER A 218 -1.75 -18.49 19.90
N SER A 219 -0.50 -18.04 19.91
CA SER A 219 0.52 -18.47 18.94
C SER A 219 0.74 -19.99 18.93
N ALA A 220 0.54 -20.66 20.06
CA ALA A 220 0.65 -22.11 20.18
C ALA A 220 -0.49 -22.86 19.48
N GLU A 221 -1.72 -22.34 19.54
CA GLU A 221 -2.87 -22.87 18.77
C GLU A 221 -2.61 -22.77 17.27
N TRP A 222 -2.18 -21.60 16.80
CA TRP A 222 -1.80 -21.40 15.41
C TRP A 222 -0.69 -22.35 14.97
N ARG A 223 0.38 -22.49 15.76
CA ARG A 223 1.49 -23.39 15.45
C ARG A 223 0.99 -24.84 15.27
N THR A 224 0.12 -25.30 16.16
CA THR A 224 -0.44 -26.66 16.10
C THR A 224 -1.25 -26.88 14.81
N ALA A 225 -2.10 -25.92 14.43
CA ALA A 225 -2.87 -26.00 13.18
C ALA A 225 -1.94 -25.98 11.95
N PHE A 226 -0.89 -25.15 11.95
CA PHE A 226 0.09 -25.14 10.86
C PHE A 226 0.92 -26.42 10.79
N ASP A 227 1.27 -27.03 11.93
CA ASP A 227 1.94 -28.33 11.98
C ASP A 227 1.10 -29.43 11.32
N ALA A 228 -0.21 -29.45 11.60
CA ALA A 228 -1.14 -30.38 10.96
C ALA A 228 -1.22 -30.14 9.44
N ALA A 229 -1.36 -28.88 9.02
CA ALA A 229 -1.47 -28.50 7.61
C ALA A 229 -0.20 -28.82 6.81
N VAL A 230 0.99 -28.49 7.34
CA VAL A 230 2.26 -28.77 6.67
C VAL A 230 2.58 -30.27 6.62
N SER A 231 2.14 -31.04 7.62
CA SER A 231 2.32 -32.51 7.64
C SER A 231 1.37 -33.26 6.70
N GLY A 232 0.40 -32.57 6.06
CA GLY A 232 -0.65 -33.21 5.28
C GLY A 232 -1.64 -34.03 6.13
N ARG A 233 -1.64 -33.82 7.45
CA ARG A 233 -2.56 -34.50 8.39
C ARG A 233 -3.95 -33.87 8.42
N THR A 234 -4.12 -32.72 7.77
CA THR A 234 -5.43 -32.10 7.52
C THR A 234 -6.11 -32.83 6.35
N SER A 235 -6.70 -33.98 6.63
CA SER A 235 -7.57 -34.67 5.67
C SER A 235 -8.87 -33.89 5.51
N VAL A 236 -8.92 -32.94 4.57
CA VAL A 236 -10.19 -32.68 3.90
C VAL A 236 -10.35 -33.80 2.89
N ARG A 237 -11.27 -34.71 3.18
CA ARG A 237 -11.79 -35.70 2.22
C ARG A 237 -12.17 -34.91 0.96
N ALA A 238 -11.35 -35.01 -0.09
CA ALA A 238 -11.67 -34.44 -1.37
C ALA A 238 -12.98 -35.08 -1.82
N GLY A 239 -14.08 -34.31 -1.71
CA GLY A 239 -15.32 -34.67 -2.38
C GLY A 239 -14.99 -34.87 -3.84
N ARG A 240 -15.30 -36.06 -4.37
CA ARG A 240 -15.28 -36.33 -5.81
C ARG A 240 -15.94 -35.15 -6.53
N PRO A 241 -15.40 -34.66 -7.65
CA PRO A 241 -16.10 -33.64 -8.43
C PRO A 241 -17.44 -34.22 -8.85
N HIS A 242 -18.52 -33.67 -8.31
CA HIS A 242 -19.86 -33.95 -8.81
C HIS A 242 -19.95 -33.25 -10.16
N ARG A 243 -19.91 -34.04 -11.24
CA ARG A 243 -20.12 -33.57 -12.61
C ARG A 243 -21.53 -32.96 -12.66
N PRO A 244 -21.72 -31.68 -13.02
CA PRO A 244 -23.06 -31.15 -13.21
C PRO A 244 -23.71 -31.88 -14.38
N THR A 245 -24.80 -32.60 -14.10
CA THR A 245 -25.68 -33.14 -15.14
C THR A 245 -26.39 -31.95 -15.78
N VAL A 246 -25.82 -31.42 -16.86
CA VAL A 246 -26.54 -30.54 -17.78
C VAL A 246 -27.38 -31.43 -18.68
N THR A 247 -28.67 -31.49 -18.40
CA THR A 247 -29.66 -32.04 -19.33
C THR A 247 -29.79 -31.07 -20.50
N ALA A 248 -29.13 -31.37 -21.61
CA ALA A 248 -29.30 -30.64 -22.87
C ALA A 248 -30.37 -31.33 -23.76
N PRO A 249 -31.27 -30.58 -24.44
CA PRO A 249 -32.25 -31.15 -25.35
C PRO A 249 -31.58 -31.70 -26.61
N ARG A 250 -32.07 -32.86 -27.08
CA ARG A 250 -31.64 -33.50 -28.34
C ARG A 250 -32.13 -32.70 -29.54
N THR A 251 -31.23 -32.01 -30.23
CA THR A 251 -31.42 -31.58 -31.62
C THR A 251 -30.43 -32.34 -32.51
N THR A 252 -30.96 -33.19 -33.39
CA THR A 252 -30.21 -33.91 -34.41
C THR A 252 -29.81 -32.95 -35.53
N VAL A 253 -28.51 -32.69 -35.68
CA VAL A 253 -27.94 -32.01 -36.86
C VAL A 253 -26.94 -32.94 -37.55
N ARG A 254 -27.16 -33.13 -38.85
CA ARG A 254 -26.37 -33.97 -39.77
C ARG A 254 -25.01 -33.31 -40.08
N PRO A 255 -23.89 -34.05 -40.21
CA PRO A 255 -22.58 -33.43 -40.41
C PRO A 255 -22.37 -32.98 -41.87
N PRO A 256 -21.62 -31.89 -42.12
CA PRO A 256 -21.14 -31.54 -43.46
C PRO A 256 -19.79 -32.22 -43.78
N ARG A 257 -19.56 -32.46 -45.08
CA ARG A 257 -18.36 -33.07 -45.68
C ARG A 257 -17.12 -32.16 -45.55
N THR A 258 -15.98 -32.77 -45.25
CA THR A 258 -14.63 -32.19 -45.25
C THR A 258 -14.06 -32.03 -46.67
N PRO A 259 -13.41 -30.91 -47.02
CA PRO A 259 -12.49 -30.83 -48.16
C PRO A 259 -11.06 -31.17 -47.74
N GLN A 260 -10.35 -31.95 -48.59
CA GLN A 260 -8.93 -32.30 -48.44
C GLN A 260 -8.02 -31.09 -48.68
N VAL A 261 -6.93 -31.00 -47.91
CA VAL A 261 -5.85 -30.00 -48.05
C VAL A 261 -4.61 -30.68 -48.63
N THR A 262 -4.11 -30.16 -49.76
CA THR A 262 -2.78 -30.47 -50.32
C THR A 262 -1.71 -29.49 -49.81
N PRO A 263 -0.44 -29.92 -49.59
CA PRO A 263 0.61 -29.06 -49.04
C PRO A 263 1.34 -28.22 -50.13
N ALA A 264 1.77 -27.01 -49.76
CA ALA A 264 2.53 -26.09 -50.61
C ALA A 264 4.06 -26.13 -50.32
N PRO A 265 4.94 -25.82 -51.30
CA PRO A 265 6.40 -25.87 -51.17
C PRO A 265 7.04 -24.59 -50.58
N PRO A 266 8.33 -24.60 -50.21
CA PRO A 266 8.94 -23.56 -49.37
C PRO A 266 9.45 -22.36 -50.18
N TRP A 267 9.29 -21.16 -49.63
CA TRP A 267 9.78 -19.93 -50.25
C TRP A 267 11.23 -19.63 -49.84
N ARG A 268 12.04 -19.29 -50.85
CA ARG A 268 13.41 -18.78 -50.76
C ARG A 268 13.41 -17.28 -50.49
N THR A 269 14.30 -16.82 -49.62
CA THR A 269 14.65 -15.41 -49.41
C THR A 269 15.46 -14.84 -50.59
N ARG A 270 15.08 -13.64 -51.07
CA ARG A 270 15.99 -12.70 -51.77
C ARG A 270 15.71 -11.26 -51.33
N LEU A 271 16.80 -10.61 -50.92
CA LEU A 271 16.96 -9.17 -50.69
C LEU A 271 17.40 -8.48 -51.99
N ALA A 272 16.90 -7.26 -52.24
CA ALA A 272 17.46 -6.11 -52.99
C ALA A 272 16.31 -5.30 -53.63
N ALA A 273 16.36 -4.00 -53.90
CA ALA A 273 17.07 -2.82 -53.40
C ALA A 273 16.35 -1.60 -54.06
N ALA A 274 16.35 -0.47 -53.37
CA ALA A 274 16.19 0.93 -53.80
C ALA A 274 15.50 1.30 -55.15
N ALA A 275 14.54 2.25 -55.08
CA ALA A 275 14.65 3.64 -55.57
C ALA A 275 13.27 4.29 -55.74
N GLY A 276 13.18 5.59 -55.51
CA GLY A 276 11.92 6.30 -55.25
C GLY A 276 11.15 6.80 -56.48
N ARG A 277 9.95 7.33 -56.20
CA ARG A 277 9.58 8.73 -56.51
C ARG A 277 8.17 9.05 -55.99
N TYR A 278 8.04 10.33 -55.66
CA TYR A 278 6.94 11.06 -55.06
C TYR A 278 5.57 10.88 -55.73
N ALA A 279 4.51 10.75 -54.91
CA ALA A 279 3.17 11.21 -55.26
C ALA A 279 2.45 11.77 -54.02
N ARG A 280 2.02 13.02 -54.13
CA ARG A 280 1.39 13.86 -53.11
C ARG A 280 0.03 13.29 -52.70
N ARG A 281 -0.27 13.22 -51.40
CA ARG A 281 -1.66 13.20 -50.91
C ARG A 281 -1.83 14.06 -49.67
N ARG A 282 -2.88 14.88 -49.74
CA ARG A 282 -3.23 16.01 -48.87
C ARG A 282 -3.56 15.58 -47.44
N LEU A 283 -3.02 16.33 -46.48
CA LEU A 283 -3.41 16.31 -45.07
C LEU A 283 -4.73 17.09 -44.91
N ARG A 284 -5.74 16.46 -44.32
CA ARG A 284 -6.98 17.12 -43.87
C ARG A 284 -6.78 17.64 -42.45
N THR A 285 -6.88 18.96 -42.31
CA THR A 285 -6.92 19.73 -41.08
C THR A 285 -8.33 19.67 -40.47
N VAL A 286 -8.42 19.59 -39.13
CA VAL A 286 -9.68 19.72 -38.39
C VAL A 286 -9.50 20.73 -37.25
N ARG A 287 -10.31 21.79 -37.28
CA ARG A 287 -10.82 22.67 -36.19
C ARG A 287 -11.70 23.77 -36.84
N PRO A 288 -12.58 24.52 -36.13
CA PRO A 288 -13.28 24.31 -34.84
C PRO A 288 -14.77 24.83 -34.79
N ARG A 289 -15.40 24.77 -33.59
CA ARG A 289 -16.56 25.56 -33.02
C ARG A 289 -18.00 25.04 -33.23
N THR A 290 -18.78 24.66 -32.20
CA THR A 290 -19.52 25.48 -31.19
C THR A 290 -20.28 26.68 -31.78
N ALA A 291 -21.49 26.48 -32.34
CA ALA A 291 -22.42 27.57 -32.70
C ALA A 291 -23.88 27.17 -33.03
N ILE A 292 -24.45 26.04 -32.57
CA ILE A 292 -25.84 25.66 -32.94
C ILE A 292 -26.70 25.26 -31.73
N ARG A 293 -26.59 25.96 -30.60
CA ARG A 293 -27.59 25.81 -29.51
C ARG A 293 -28.16 27.12 -28.96
N LEU A 294 -27.71 28.29 -29.44
CA LEU A 294 -28.24 29.59 -28.99
C LEU A 294 -29.30 30.21 -29.94
N ALA A 295 -29.51 29.66 -31.13
CA ALA A 295 -30.40 30.26 -32.13
C ALA A 295 -31.90 29.91 -31.96
N LEU A 296 -32.26 28.95 -31.10
CA LEU A 296 -33.65 28.53 -30.88
C LEU A 296 -34.33 29.23 -29.69
N VAL A 297 -33.57 29.85 -28.79
CA VAL A 297 -34.12 30.51 -27.58
C VAL A 297 -34.55 31.95 -27.85
N VAL A 298 -33.96 32.61 -28.86
CA VAL A 298 -34.32 33.99 -29.24
C VAL A 298 -35.60 34.07 -30.09
N LEU A 299 -36.00 32.97 -30.75
CA LEU A 299 -37.18 32.95 -31.63
C LEU A 299 -38.51 32.76 -30.87
N LEU A 300 -38.48 32.20 -29.65
CA LEU A 300 -39.69 32.04 -28.81
C LEU A 300 -39.99 33.26 -27.93
N VAL A 301 -39.09 34.24 -27.86
CA VAL A 301 -39.29 35.50 -27.12
C VAL A 301 -39.88 36.61 -28.02
N THR A 302 -39.98 36.42 -29.34
CA THR A 302 -40.32 37.52 -30.27
C THR A 302 -41.69 37.44 -30.96
N PHE A 303 -42.45 36.34 -30.86
CA PHE A 303 -43.79 36.26 -31.48
C PHE A 303 -44.81 35.57 -30.56
N GLY A 304 -45.55 36.36 -29.78
CA GLY A 304 -46.81 35.92 -29.14
C GLY A 304 -47.09 36.43 -27.73
N LEU A 305 -47.22 37.75 -27.55
CA LEU A 305 -47.94 38.36 -26.41
C LEU A 305 -49.47 38.26 -26.65
N PRO A 306 -50.40 38.63 -25.72
CA PRO A 306 -50.37 38.75 -24.25
C PRO A 306 -51.63 38.17 -23.55
N ARG A 307 -51.58 37.89 -22.23
CA ARG A 307 -52.48 38.48 -21.19
C ARG A 307 -52.50 37.71 -19.85
N LEU A 308 -52.35 38.52 -18.79
CA LEU A 308 -52.89 38.43 -17.42
C LEU A 308 -52.11 37.65 -16.35
N ALA A 309 -51.23 38.42 -15.68
CA ALA A 309 -51.13 38.54 -14.23
C ALA A 309 -51.01 37.23 -13.41
N SER A 310 -49.83 36.62 -13.42
CA SER A 310 -49.29 35.80 -12.31
C SER A 310 -47.83 35.35 -12.57
N ILE A 311 -46.98 36.26 -13.09
CA ILE A 311 -45.57 35.93 -13.41
C ILE A 311 -44.60 36.26 -12.26
N GLU A 312 -45.01 36.96 -11.21
CA GLU A 312 -44.08 37.27 -10.10
C GLU A 312 -43.69 36.03 -9.27
N ASN A 313 -44.50 34.97 -9.24
CA ASN A 313 -44.14 33.72 -8.54
C ASN A 313 -43.48 32.66 -9.43
N TRP A 314 -43.58 32.79 -10.75
CA TRP A 314 -42.96 31.84 -11.70
C TRP A 314 -41.54 32.23 -12.06
N TRP A 315 -41.21 33.52 -11.97
CA TRP A 315 -39.86 34.02 -12.24
C TRP A 315 -38.86 33.60 -11.15
N ASP A 316 -39.23 33.66 -9.87
CA ASP A 316 -38.37 33.20 -8.77
C ASP A 316 -38.21 31.68 -8.74
N ALA A 317 -39.22 30.92 -9.14
CA ALA A 317 -39.15 29.46 -9.27
C ALA A 317 -38.27 29.03 -10.47
N ALA A 318 -38.36 29.74 -11.61
CA ALA A 318 -37.54 29.46 -12.79
C ALA A 318 -36.08 29.92 -12.59
N VAL A 319 -35.84 31.07 -11.95
CA VAL A 319 -34.49 31.53 -11.59
C VAL A 319 -33.86 30.62 -10.53
N SER A 320 -34.64 30.09 -9.60
CA SER A 320 -34.17 29.04 -8.66
C SER A 320 -33.87 27.71 -9.36
N ALA A 321 -34.61 27.35 -10.41
CA ALA A 321 -34.37 26.14 -11.21
C ALA A 321 -33.16 26.26 -12.15
N PHE A 322 -32.86 27.46 -12.69
CA PHE A 322 -31.65 27.71 -13.50
C PHE A 322 -30.38 27.94 -12.66
N ALA A 323 -30.51 28.38 -11.40
CA ALA A 323 -29.40 28.38 -10.44
C ALA A 323 -29.03 26.95 -9.96
N ALA A 324 -29.93 25.97 -10.13
CA ALA A 324 -29.70 24.58 -9.74
C ALA A 324 -28.86 23.77 -10.75
N ASP A 325 -28.67 24.24 -11.99
CA ASP A 325 -27.98 23.51 -13.07
C ASP A 325 -26.42 23.62 -13.02
N GLY A 326 -25.88 24.25 -11.98
CA GLY A 326 -24.44 24.25 -11.66
C GLY A 326 -24.08 23.57 -10.33
N ALA A 327 -25.07 23.08 -9.59
CA ALA A 327 -24.89 22.46 -8.29
C ALA A 327 -24.66 20.95 -8.45
N GLN A 328 -23.39 20.52 -8.40
CA GLN A 328 -23.06 19.09 -8.38
C GLN A 328 -23.69 18.42 -7.16
N SER A 329 -24.31 17.26 -7.37
CA SER A 329 -24.80 16.41 -6.28
C SER A 329 -23.66 15.95 -5.37
N ALA A 330 -23.97 15.56 -4.13
CA ALA A 330 -22.97 15.01 -3.21
C ALA A 330 -22.19 13.83 -3.80
N ALA A 331 -22.84 12.97 -4.59
CA ALA A 331 -22.18 11.84 -5.25
C ALA A 331 -21.18 12.28 -6.34
N GLU A 332 -21.50 13.32 -7.10
CA GLU A 332 -20.61 13.88 -8.13
C GLU A 332 -19.42 14.61 -7.50
N GLN A 333 -19.65 15.36 -6.42
CA GLN A 333 -18.60 16.00 -5.64
C GLN A 333 -17.66 14.97 -5.02
N ALA A 334 -18.21 13.90 -4.42
CA ALA A 334 -17.43 12.78 -3.91
C ALA A 334 -16.60 12.11 -5.03
N SER A 335 -17.19 11.89 -6.21
CA SER A 335 -16.46 11.37 -7.37
C SER A 335 -15.33 12.29 -7.84
N GLY A 336 -15.51 13.61 -7.73
CA GLY A 336 -14.46 14.60 -7.96
C GLY A 336 -13.27 14.43 -7.01
N VAL A 337 -13.54 14.32 -5.71
CA VAL A 337 -12.51 14.10 -4.69
C VAL A 337 -11.82 12.75 -4.88
N ALA A 338 -12.58 11.68 -5.12
CA ALA A 338 -12.04 10.33 -5.36
C ALA A 338 -11.05 10.30 -6.54
N ARG A 339 -11.40 10.95 -7.66
CA ARG A 339 -10.51 11.07 -8.83
C ARG A 339 -9.25 11.87 -8.51
N LEU A 340 -9.36 12.95 -7.74
CA LEU A 340 -8.18 13.71 -7.32
C LEU A 340 -7.23 12.83 -6.49
N LEU A 341 -7.75 12.13 -5.49
CA LEU A 341 -6.97 11.26 -4.60
C LEU A 341 -6.32 10.09 -5.35
N ALA A 342 -7.08 9.41 -6.23
CA ALA A 342 -6.56 8.32 -7.04
C ALA A 342 -5.41 8.76 -7.96
N THR A 343 -5.40 10.03 -8.37
CA THR A 343 -4.38 10.56 -9.27
C THR A 343 -3.21 11.22 -8.56
N SER A 344 -3.39 11.79 -7.36
CA SER A 344 -2.34 12.50 -6.62
C SER A 344 -1.30 11.57 -5.97
N GLY A 345 -1.69 10.34 -5.63
CA GLY A 345 -0.77 9.36 -5.04
C GLY A 345 0.26 8.76 -6.02
N ARG A 346 0.08 8.94 -7.34
CA ARG A 346 0.73 8.10 -8.37
C ARG A 346 2.25 8.21 -8.52
N ASN A 347 2.91 9.20 -7.92
CA ASN A 347 4.37 9.37 -8.04
C ASN A 347 5.12 9.24 -6.70
N ARG A 348 4.46 8.75 -5.64
CA ARG A 348 5.07 8.63 -4.30
C ARG A 348 6.34 7.78 -4.32
N ALA A 349 6.29 6.61 -4.95
CA ALA A 349 7.43 5.70 -5.03
C ALA A 349 8.62 6.35 -5.77
N GLN A 350 8.35 7.12 -6.82
CA GLN A 350 9.36 7.86 -7.58
C GLN A 350 10.02 8.95 -6.71
N VAL A 351 9.25 9.73 -5.95
CA VAL A 351 9.80 10.76 -5.03
C VAL A 351 10.66 10.12 -3.94
N VAL A 352 10.18 9.03 -3.33
CA VAL A 352 10.94 8.31 -2.28
C VAL A 352 12.26 7.78 -2.85
N SER A 353 12.21 7.17 -4.05
CA SER A 353 13.42 6.70 -4.74
C SER A 353 14.36 7.86 -5.07
N ALA A 354 13.85 8.98 -5.58
CA ALA A 354 14.66 10.12 -5.95
C ALA A 354 15.35 10.76 -4.73
N VAL A 355 14.64 10.91 -3.61
CA VAL A 355 15.24 11.41 -2.36
C VAL A 355 16.32 10.44 -1.86
N GLN A 356 16.11 9.13 -1.98
CA GLN A 356 17.11 8.13 -1.61
C GLN A 356 18.35 8.19 -2.51
N ASP A 357 18.16 8.27 -3.83
CA ASP A 357 19.23 8.47 -4.81
C ASP A 357 20.07 9.70 -4.47
N VAL A 358 19.43 10.81 -4.06
CA VAL A 358 20.14 12.03 -3.66
C VAL A 358 20.94 11.85 -2.37
N LYS A 359 20.40 11.11 -1.38
CA LYS A 359 21.11 10.75 -0.14
C LYS A 359 22.35 9.92 -0.45
N ASP A 360 22.18 8.88 -1.26
CA ASP A 360 23.22 7.90 -1.59
C ASP A 360 24.23 8.43 -2.62
N CYS A 361 24.05 9.68 -3.09
CA CYS A 361 24.83 10.24 -4.20
C CYS A 361 24.76 9.39 -5.48
N ALA A 362 23.62 8.74 -5.71
CA ALA A 362 23.38 7.90 -6.88
C ALA A 362 22.43 8.61 -7.85
N ARG A 363 22.61 8.39 -9.15
CA ARG A 363 21.64 8.75 -10.21
C ARG A 363 21.07 10.19 -10.11
N LEU A 364 21.89 11.16 -9.69
CA LEU A 364 21.44 12.50 -9.31
C LEU A 364 20.64 13.23 -10.41
N SER A 365 21.04 13.08 -11.68
CA SER A 365 20.31 13.65 -12.82
C SER A 365 18.87 13.08 -12.92
N ALA A 366 18.70 11.77 -12.72
CA ALA A 366 17.38 11.14 -12.70
C ALA A 366 16.56 11.57 -11.48
N ALA A 367 17.21 11.77 -10.33
CA ALA A 367 16.54 12.27 -9.13
C ALA A 367 16.04 13.71 -9.31
N VAL A 368 16.85 14.60 -9.90
CA VAL A 368 16.44 15.97 -10.27
C VAL A 368 15.21 15.93 -11.18
N ALA A 369 15.26 15.13 -12.26
CA ALA A 369 14.14 15.00 -13.18
C ALA A 369 12.87 14.47 -12.50
N GLY A 370 12.99 13.42 -11.68
CA GLY A 370 11.86 12.82 -10.97
C GLY A 370 11.21 13.76 -9.94
N LEU A 371 12.00 14.54 -9.21
CA LEU A 371 11.49 15.53 -8.25
C LEU A 371 10.83 16.72 -8.95
N SER A 372 11.39 17.16 -10.09
CA SER A 372 10.77 18.18 -10.93
C SER A 372 9.41 17.72 -11.47
N GLU A 373 9.34 16.51 -12.03
CA GLU A 373 8.09 15.90 -12.52
C GLU A 373 7.05 15.77 -11.41
N ALA A 374 7.44 15.29 -10.23
CA ALA A 374 6.56 15.18 -9.07
C ALA A 374 5.99 16.56 -8.68
N SER A 375 6.84 17.58 -8.60
CA SER A 375 6.41 18.94 -8.25
C SER A 375 5.40 19.53 -9.25
N ALA A 376 5.57 19.26 -10.54
CA ALA A 376 4.65 19.67 -11.59
C ALA A 376 3.31 18.92 -11.49
N GLY A 377 3.36 17.60 -11.25
CA GLY A 377 2.17 16.79 -10.97
C GLY A 377 1.37 17.30 -9.77
N ARG A 378 2.05 17.69 -8.68
CA ARG A 378 1.43 18.29 -7.49
C ARG A 378 0.83 19.66 -7.77
N ALA A 379 1.46 20.49 -8.61
CA ALA A 379 0.90 21.77 -9.04
C ALA A 379 -0.42 21.59 -9.79
N ALA A 380 -0.47 20.65 -10.74
CA ALA A 380 -1.69 20.35 -11.48
C ALA A 380 -2.80 19.78 -10.58
N ALA A 381 -2.44 18.94 -9.59
CA ALA A 381 -3.38 18.43 -8.61
C ALA A 381 -3.92 19.54 -7.70
N LEU A 382 -3.07 20.49 -7.28
CA LEU A 382 -3.47 21.64 -6.46
C LEU A 382 -4.51 22.51 -7.15
N GLU A 383 -4.34 22.79 -8.45
CA GLU A 383 -5.34 23.53 -9.24
C GLU A 383 -6.67 22.77 -9.35
N ARG A 384 -6.63 21.45 -9.55
CA ARG A 384 -7.85 20.64 -9.50
C ARG A 384 -8.51 20.70 -8.12
N ALA A 385 -7.74 20.64 -7.04
CA ALA A 385 -8.26 20.71 -5.67
C ALA A 385 -8.95 22.06 -5.38
N ARG A 386 -8.37 23.17 -5.84
CA ARG A 386 -8.96 24.52 -5.72
C ARG A 386 -10.31 24.63 -6.41
N ASN A 387 -10.48 23.93 -7.53
CA ASN A 387 -11.70 23.96 -8.34
C ASN A 387 -12.73 22.88 -7.97
N LEU A 388 -12.47 22.02 -6.98
CA LEU A 388 -13.47 21.04 -6.52
C LEU A 388 -14.65 21.72 -5.82
N GLN A 389 -15.88 21.33 -6.18
CA GLN A 389 -17.06 21.58 -5.35
C GLN A 389 -17.13 20.51 -4.27
N THR A 390 -17.39 20.93 -3.03
CA THR A 390 -17.45 20.06 -1.84
C THR A 390 -18.52 20.50 -0.85
N ASP A 391 -19.36 21.47 -1.21
CA ASP A 391 -20.39 22.06 -0.35
C ASP A 391 -21.52 21.09 -0.02
N GLN A 392 -21.74 20.04 -0.83
CA GLN A 392 -22.73 19.00 -0.59
C GLN A 392 -22.15 17.80 0.19
N LEU A 393 -20.86 17.84 0.57
CA LEU A 393 -20.20 16.78 1.34
C LEU A 393 -20.15 17.11 2.84
N PRO A 394 -20.33 16.10 3.72
CA PRO A 394 -20.09 16.27 5.16
C PRO A 394 -18.67 16.79 5.41
N SER A 395 -18.55 17.90 6.15
CA SER A 395 -17.27 18.59 6.40
C SER A 395 -16.49 18.94 5.14
N GLY A 396 -17.16 19.11 4.00
CA GLY A 396 -16.51 19.21 2.69
C GLY A 396 -15.62 20.45 2.52
N ALA A 397 -15.98 21.60 3.11
CA ALA A 397 -15.11 22.78 3.14
C ALA A 397 -13.78 22.51 3.88
N GLN A 398 -13.84 21.78 4.99
CA GLN A 398 -12.65 21.36 5.74
C GLN A 398 -11.83 20.35 4.93
N LEU A 399 -12.48 19.38 4.30
CA LEU A 399 -11.83 18.40 3.42
C LEU A 399 -11.08 19.09 2.27
N LYS A 400 -11.72 20.04 1.58
CA LYS A 400 -11.11 20.82 0.51
C LYS A 400 -9.91 21.62 0.99
N THR A 401 -10.01 22.26 2.15
CA THR A 401 -8.90 23.00 2.77
C THR A 401 -7.71 22.08 3.05
N GLN A 402 -7.96 20.90 3.62
CA GLN A 402 -6.90 19.93 3.92
C GLN A 402 -6.28 19.33 2.65
N LEU A 403 -7.08 19.10 1.59
CA LEU A 403 -6.58 18.65 0.28
C LEU A 403 -5.63 19.68 -0.34
N ILE A 404 -6.02 20.95 -0.34
CA ILE A 404 -5.19 22.05 -0.83
C ILE A 404 -3.89 22.14 -0.02
N GLY A 405 -3.97 22.10 1.31
CA GLY A 405 -2.81 22.12 2.19
C GLY A 405 -1.87 20.93 1.93
N ALA A 406 -2.40 19.71 1.87
CA ALA A 406 -1.63 18.50 1.62
C ALA A 406 -0.86 18.55 0.29
N LEU A 407 -1.50 19.03 -0.78
CA LEU A 407 -0.89 19.15 -2.10
C LEU A 407 0.11 20.30 -2.18
N ALA A 408 -0.17 21.44 -1.53
CA ALA A 408 0.74 22.58 -1.46
C ALA A 408 2.03 22.22 -0.72
N HIS A 409 1.93 21.63 0.47
CA HIS A 409 3.10 21.19 1.23
C HIS A 409 3.86 20.05 0.51
N SER A 410 3.16 19.10 -0.11
CA SER A 410 3.83 18.05 -0.91
C SER A 410 4.64 18.66 -2.05
N ARG A 411 4.06 19.63 -2.78
CA ARG A 411 4.77 20.35 -3.84
C ARG A 411 5.98 21.12 -3.29
N ALA A 412 5.81 21.83 -2.17
CA ALA A 412 6.89 22.59 -1.56
C ALA A 412 8.06 21.67 -1.15
N ALA A 413 7.76 20.49 -0.61
CA ALA A 413 8.75 19.46 -0.32
C ALA A 413 9.47 18.97 -1.59
N ASP A 414 8.73 18.61 -2.64
CA ASP A 414 9.29 18.12 -3.91
C ASP A 414 10.21 19.17 -4.56
N VAL A 415 9.81 20.45 -4.55
CA VAL A 415 10.62 21.57 -5.05
C VAL A 415 11.91 21.73 -4.23
N ALA A 416 11.80 21.68 -2.90
CA ALA A 416 12.94 21.84 -2.02
C ALA A 416 13.94 20.67 -2.18
N TYR A 417 13.45 19.44 -2.27
CA TYR A 417 14.29 18.29 -2.59
C TYR A 417 14.90 18.36 -3.98
N GLY A 418 14.18 18.89 -4.97
CA GLY A 418 14.72 19.14 -6.31
C GLY A 418 15.92 20.08 -6.28
N LYS A 419 15.82 21.20 -5.57
CA LYS A 419 16.95 22.14 -5.38
C LYS A 419 18.13 21.50 -4.65
N TRP A 420 17.85 20.70 -3.63
CA TRP A 420 18.87 19.93 -2.93
C TRP A 420 19.57 18.92 -3.85
N ALA A 421 18.81 18.23 -4.69
CA ALA A 421 19.32 17.30 -5.70
C ALA A 421 20.20 18.02 -6.74
N GLU A 422 19.77 19.18 -7.24
CA GLU A 422 20.54 20.03 -8.17
C GLU A 422 21.84 20.49 -7.53
N ALA A 423 21.82 20.93 -6.27
CA ALA A 423 23.02 21.34 -5.55
C ALA A 423 24.04 20.19 -5.44
N ARG A 424 23.58 18.97 -5.15
CA ARG A 424 24.45 17.77 -5.11
C ARG A 424 24.92 17.34 -6.49
N HIS A 425 24.07 17.48 -7.52
CA HIS A 425 24.43 17.18 -8.90
C HIS A 425 25.52 18.12 -9.43
N ASN A 426 25.36 19.43 -9.22
CA ASN A 426 26.23 20.46 -9.80
C ASN A 426 27.51 20.71 -9.00
N ARG A 427 27.46 20.57 -7.67
CA ARG A 427 28.59 20.89 -6.77
C ARG A 427 29.24 19.65 -6.15
N GLY A 428 28.84 18.47 -6.60
CA GLY A 428 29.29 17.19 -6.07
C GLY A 428 28.72 16.84 -4.68
N CYS A 429 28.91 15.58 -4.30
CA CYS A 429 28.43 15.06 -3.03
C CYS A 429 29.47 15.23 -1.94
N SER A 430 29.24 16.20 -1.07
CA SER A 430 30.03 16.46 0.14
C SER A 430 29.10 16.57 1.34
N ALA A 431 29.67 16.62 2.55
CA ALA A 431 28.90 16.91 3.76
C ALA A 431 28.16 18.26 3.64
N ARG A 432 28.79 19.26 3.00
CA ARG A 432 28.20 20.59 2.78
C ARG A 432 26.97 20.56 1.88
N THR A 433 26.98 19.74 0.82
CA THR A 433 25.83 19.59 -0.08
C THR A 433 24.80 18.58 0.46
N MET A 434 25.13 17.81 1.51
CA MET A 434 24.19 16.92 2.19
C MET A 434 23.26 17.69 3.14
N ARG A 435 23.78 18.70 3.82
CA ARG A 435 23.05 19.53 4.79
C ARG A 435 22.86 20.94 4.22
N THR A 436 21.70 21.19 3.63
CA THR A 436 21.35 22.48 3.03
C THR A 436 20.00 22.96 3.55
N ALA A 437 19.77 24.26 3.51
CA ALA A 437 18.46 24.84 3.83
C ALA A 437 17.32 24.24 2.98
N ASP A 438 17.61 23.84 1.73
CA ASP A 438 16.64 23.15 0.87
C ASP A 438 16.29 21.74 1.38
N ARG A 439 17.26 20.98 1.89
CA ARG A 439 17.00 19.67 2.51
C ARG A 439 16.14 19.82 3.77
N ASP A 440 16.51 20.76 4.65
CA ASP A 440 15.78 21.03 5.89
C ASP A 440 14.36 21.50 5.62
N ARG A 441 14.19 22.39 4.63
CA ARG A 441 12.88 22.81 4.14
C ARG A 441 12.07 21.66 3.59
N GLY A 442 12.67 20.80 2.76
CA GLY A 442 12.00 19.63 2.23
C GLY A 442 11.49 18.69 3.32
N ASP A 443 12.29 18.46 4.36
CA ASP A 443 11.89 17.67 5.53
C ASP A 443 10.74 18.31 6.32
N ALA A 444 10.79 19.64 6.52
CA ALA A 444 9.74 20.37 7.21
C ALA A 444 8.40 20.33 6.45
N GLU A 445 8.42 20.65 5.16
CA GLU A 445 7.23 20.61 4.30
C GLU A 445 6.68 19.18 4.17
N SER A 446 7.54 18.15 4.17
CA SER A 446 7.11 16.75 4.14
C SER A 446 6.35 16.34 5.41
N ARG A 447 6.74 16.88 6.59
CA ARG A 447 6.02 16.67 7.85
C ARG A 447 4.65 17.33 7.82
N GLU A 448 4.57 18.58 7.37
CA GLU A 448 3.29 19.30 7.23
C GLU A 448 2.36 18.63 6.21
N ALA A 449 2.90 18.19 5.07
CA ALA A 449 2.17 17.42 4.07
C ALA A 449 1.60 16.14 4.69
N THR A 450 2.39 15.41 5.49
CA THR A 450 1.95 14.19 6.15
C THR A 450 0.83 14.45 7.15
N ALA A 451 0.93 15.51 7.95
CA ALA A 451 -0.11 15.91 8.89
C ALA A 451 -1.43 16.27 8.17
N ALA A 452 -1.34 17.04 7.07
CA ALA A 452 -2.50 17.38 6.26
C ALA A 452 -3.14 16.15 5.60
N LYS A 453 -2.34 15.23 5.03
CA LYS A 453 -2.84 13.98 4.42
C LYS A 453 -3.57 13.09 5.43
N LYS A 454 -3.10 13.02 6.67
CA LYS A 454 -3.81 12.31 7.75
C LYS A 454 -5.20 12.91 7.98
N ARG A 455 -5.30 14.24 8.03
CA ARG A 455 -6.59 14.95 8.15
C ARG A 455 -7.48 14.74 6.93
N VAL A 456 -6.93 14.73 5.72
CA VAL A 456 -7.69 14.38 4.50
C VAL A 456 -8.25 12.98 4.59
N ALA A 457 -7.45 11.96 4.94
CA ALA A 457 -7.92 10.58 5.05
C ALA A 457 -9.05 10.44 6.08
N ALA A 458 -8.91 11.09 7.24
CA ALA A 458 -9.93 11.08 8.29
C ALA A 458 -11.26 11.70 7.83
N LEU A 459 -11.21 12.79 7.06
CA LEU A 459 -12.40 13.47 6.53
C LEU A 459 -12.99 12.76 5.31
N TRP A 460 -12.14 12.16 4.46
CA TRP A 460 -12.55 11.50 3.23
C TRP A 460 -13.18 10.14 3.47
N ASN A 461 -12.59 9.30 4.33
CA ASN A 461 -13.00 7.89 4.41
C ASN A 461 -14.49 7.69 4.77
N PRO A 462 -15.10 8.47 5.68
CA PRO A 462 -16.55 8.41 5.91
C PRO A 462 -17.38 8.79 4.68
N VAL A 463 -16.94 9.79 3.92
CA VAL A 463 -17.58 10.22 2.66
C VAL A 463 -17.42 9.13 1.59
N ALA A 464 -16.23 8.54 1.49
CA ALA A 464 -15.93 7.48 0.54
C ALA A 464 -16.85 6.28 0.74
N THR A 465 -16.99 5.80 1.98
CA THR A 465 -17.90 4.69 2.32
C THR A 465 -19.35 5.04 1.98
N ARG A 466 -19.81 6.25 2.31
CA ARG A 466 -21.19 6.69 2.04
C ARG A 466 -21.53 6.74 0.55
N HIS A 467 -20.55 7.07 -0.30
CA HIS A 467 -20.73 7.27 -1.74
C HIS A 467 -20.13 6.14 -2.59
N GLY A 468 -19.74 5.01 -1.99
CA GLY A 468 -19.24 3.84 -2.73
C GLY A 468 -17.86 4.00 -3.37
N HIS A 469 -17.00 4.85 -2.81
CA HIS A 469 -15.61 5.04 -3.24
C HIS A 469 -14.62 4.33 -2.31
N PRO A 470 -13.41 3.98 -2.81
CA PRO A 470 -12.36 3.44 -1.97
C PRO A 470 -11.94 4.43 -0.87
N THR A 471 -11.78 3.92 0.35
CA THR A 471 -11.08 4.62 1.42
C THR A 471 -9.60 4.72 1.09
N VAL A 472 -8.93 5.74 1.61
CA VAL A 472 -7.49 5.94 1.41
C VAL A 472 -6.75 6.01 2.74
N THR A 473 -5.49 5.62 2.73
CA THR A 473 -4.52 5.95 3.78
C THR A 473 -3.83 7.27 3.43
N TYR A 474 -3.24 7.96 4.41
CA TYR A 474 -2.47 9.18 4.14
C TYR A 474 -1.27 8.96 3.20
N LEU A 475 -0.81 7.70 3.05
CA LEU A 475 0.26 7.32 2.15
C LEU A 475 -0.19 7.33 0.68
N GLN A 476 -1.48 7.15 0.41
CA GLN A 476 -2.06 7.14 -0.94
C GLN A 476 -2.46 8.53 -1.45
N ILE A 477 -2.30 9.57 -0.62
CA ILE A 477 -2.60 10.98 -0.93
C ILE A 477 -1.31 11.70 -1.36
#